data_AF-A6UTS6-F1
#
_entry.id   AF-A6UTS6-F1
#
_cell.length_a   1.000
_cell.length_b   1.000
_cell.length_c   1.000
_cell.angle_alpha   90.00
_cell.angle_beta   90.00
_cell.angle_gamma   90.00
#
_symmetry.space_group_name_H-M   'P 1'
#
loop_
_entity.id
_entity.type
_entity.pdbx_description
1 polymer ?
#
loop_
_entity_poly.entity_id
_entity_poly.type
_entity_poly.pdbx_seq_one_letter_code
_entity_poly.pdbx_strand_id
1 'polypeptide(L)'
;MWSKSILKHGYELAIDTNAEIFIIFTESGLTYEIFKELQLKKSENLKVIMATPNKDTYFKLCNEKGIIPILMNFRNKNKSIMINQCIAKLLENNLVKKDDLIVSVYGIPKVIGGTDTISLNKVGKSSPILKFYQYVGTLDASTGRVLTELLNIAMELGVEGREGQPVGAIFVVGDTEKVLTMSSQLILNPFEHHDAIIFDSKVKGTIKELSTIDGAFIINEKGKVVSAGRYLDCTCGHIIIPSGLGARHYAAAAISKHTKAIAIVVSESGGVIRVFKDGKIFVKLESA
;
A
#
# COMPACT_ATOMS: atom_id res chain seq x y z
N MET A 1 -27.77 -12.98 12.01
CA MET A 1 -26.66 -12.15 11.49
C MET A 1 -26.32 -12.65 10.09
N TRP A 2 -26.44 -11.82 9.05
CA TRP A 2 -26.22 -12.25 7.65
C TRP A 2 -24.79 -12.70 7.35
N SER A 3 -23.80 -12.36 8.19
CA SER A 3 -22.40 -12.74 8.02
C SER A 3 -22.20 -14.24 7.78
N LYS A 4 -22.96 -15.10 8.46
CA LYS A 4 -22.91 -16.56 8.25
C LYS A 4 -23.30 -16.94 6.82
N SER A 5 -24.35 -16.31 6.28
CA SER A 5 -24.80 -16.51 4.90
C SER A 5 -23.77 -15.97 3.91
N ILE A 6 -23.25 -14.77 4.14
CA ILE A 6 -22.24 -14.13 3.27
C ILE A 6 -20.96 -14.97 3.21
N LEU A 7 -20.48 -15.49 4.34
CA LEU A 7 -19.30 -16.37 4.37
C LEU A 7 -19.54 -17.68 3.63
N LYS A 8 -20.69 -18.31 3.85
CA LYS A 8 -21.06 -19.55 3.17
C LYS A 8 -21.08 -19.36 1.66
N HIS A 9 -21.86 -18.38 1.16
CA HIS A 9 -21.99 -18.16 -0.27
C HIS A 9 -20.71 -17.60 -0.90
N GLY A 10 -19.89 -16.85 -0.14
CA GLY A 10 -18.58 -16.42 -0.61
C GLY A 10 -17.63 -17.61 -0.80
N TYR A 11 -17.64 -18.58 0.11
CA TYR A 11 -16.85 -19.80 -0.03
C TYR A 11 -17.35 -20.65 -1.20
N GLU A 12 -18.67 -20.86 -1.32
CA GLU A 12 -19.28 -21.59 -2.44
C GLU A 12 -18.94 -20.93 -3.78
N LEU A 13 -19.03 -19.60 -3.88
CA LEU A 13 -18.60 -18.86 -5.06
C LEU A 13 -17.13 -19.10 -5.40
N ALA A 14 -16.25 -19.17 -4.39
CA ALA A 14 -14.83 -19.46 -4.62
C ALA A 14 -14.63 -20.86 -5.22
N ILE A 15 -15.39 -21.85 -4.76
CA ILE A 15 -15.36 -23.21 -5.31
C ILE A 15 -15.94 -23.25 -6.72
N ASP A 16 -17.14 -22.68 -6.93
CA ASP A 16 -17.85 -22.71 -8.21
C ASP A 16 -17.09 -22.00 -9.33
N THR A 17 -16.32 -20.97 -8.98
CA THR A 17 -15.49 -20.22 -9.93
C THR A 17 -14.07 -20.77 -10.07
N ASN A 18 -13.72 -21.85 -9.36
CA ASN A 18 -12.35 -22.38 -9.26
C ASN A 18 -11.33 -21.30 -8.87
N ALA A 19 -11.69 -20.42 -7.93
CA ALA A 19 -10.79 -19.40 -7.42
C ALA A 19 -9.59 -20.05 -6.72
N GLU A 20 -8.39 -19.51 -6.93
CA GLU A 20 -7.18 -19.96 -6.25
C GLU A 20 -7.13 -19.45 -4.80
N ILE A 21 -7.79 -18.33 -4.51
CA ILE A 21 -7.71 -17.66 -3.21
C ILE A 21 -9.10 -17.23 -2.71
N PHE A 22 -9.38 -17.56 -1.45
CA PHE A 22 -10.51 -17.03 -0.70
C PHE A 22 -10.03 -16.18 0.47
N ILE A 23 -10.31 -14.88 0.46
CA ILE A 23 -9.89 -13.93 1.48
C ILE A 23 -11.06 -13.62 2.41
N ILE A 24 -10.85 -13.75 3.71
CA ILE A 24 -11.77 -13.29 4.74
C ILE A 24 -11.10 -12.16 5.52
N PHE A 25 -11.76 -11.00 5.55
CA PHE A 25 -11.33 -9.89 6.39
C PHE A 25 -11.96 -10.01 7.77
N THR A 26 -11.14 -9.90 8.82
CA THR A 26 -11.60 -9.96 10.20
C THR A 26 -10.78 -9.04 11.10
N GLU A 27 -11.44 -8.25 11.94
CA GLU A 27 -10.74 -7.34 12.86
C GLU A 27 -10.62 -7.95 14.26
N SER A 28 -11.70 -8.52 14.80
CA SER A 28 -11.70 -9.13 16.14
C SER A 28 -11.42 -10.64 16.12
N GLY A 29 -11.46 -11.28 14.94
CA GLY A 29 -11.44 -12.73 14.78
C GLY A 29 -12.84 -13.37 14.76
N LEU A 30 -13.90 -12.63 15.09
CA LEU A 30 -15.27 -13.18 15.13
C LEU A 30 -15.71 -13.76 13.77
N THR A 31 -15.35 -13.12 12.66
CA THR A 31 -15.65 -13.60 11.31
C THR A 31 -15.00 -14.96 11.04
N TYR A 32 -13.80 -15.19 11.58
CA TYR A 32 -13.10 -16.46 11.49
C TYR A 32 -13.83 -17.55 12.29
N GLU A 33 -14.25 -17.25 13.52
CA GLU A 33 -15.01 -18.22 14.34
C GLU A 33 -16.30 -18.64 13.64
N ILE A 34 -17.05 -17.69 13.07
CA ILE A 34 -18.26 -18.00 12.28
C ILE A 34 -17.92 -18.88 11.07
N PHE A 35 -16.80 -18.60 10.39
CA PHE A 35 -16.35 -19.42 9.26
C PHE A 35 -15.98 -20.85 9.69
N LYS A 36 -15.31 -21.01 10.83
CA LYS A 36 -14.93 -22.30 11.40
C LYS A 36 -16.16 -23.14 11.78
N GLU A 37 -17.20 -22.51 12.32
CA GLU A 37 -18.48 -23.16 12.64
C GLU A 37 -19.25 -23.68 11.42
N LEU A 38 -19.01 -23.14 10.22
CA LEU A 38 -19.70 -23.59 9.00
C LEU A 38 -19.29 -24.99 8.55
N GLN A 39 -18.14 -25.51 9.03
CA GLN A 39 -17.64 -26.86 8.71
C GLN A 39 -17.64 -27.18 7.20
N LEU A 40 -17.30 -26.18 6.38
CA LEU A 40 -17.28 -26.32 4.92
C LEU A 40 -16.22 -27.34 4.50
N LYS A 41 -16.54 -28.12 3.46
CA LYS A 41 -15.60 -29.09 2.88
C LYS A 41 -14.38 -28.35 2.36
N LYS A 42 -13.19 -28.69 2.87
CA LYS A 42 -11.93 -28.12 2.41
C LYS A 42 -11.69 -28.49 0.95
N SER A 43 -11.24 -27.51 0.17
CA SER A 43 -10.71 -27.71 -1.18
C SER A 43 -9.19 -27.62 -1.13
N GLU A 44 -8.49 -28.60 -1.70
CA GLU A 44 -7.02 -28.63 -1.74
C GLU A 44 -6.44 -27.51 -2.60
N ASN A 45 -7.20 -27.04 -3.59
CA ASN A 45 -6.77 -26.02 -4.54
C ASN A 45 -7.07 -24.58 -4.09
N LEU A 46 -7.82 -24.41 -2.98
CA LEU A 46 -8.24 -23.10 -2.50
C LEU A 46 -7.40 -22.66 -1.29
N LYS A 47 -6.61 -21.60 -1.44
CA LYS A 47 -5.91 -20.96 -0.32
C LYS A 47 -6.87 -20.06 0.44
N VAL A 48 -7.06 -20.34 1.73
CA VAL A 48 -7.89 -19.50 2.61
C VAL A 48 -7.02 -18.48 3.35
N ILE A 49 -7.14 -17.21 3.00
CA ILE A 49 -6.41 -16.09 3.61
C ILE A 49 -7.28 -15.45 4.69
N MET A 50 -6.71 -15.20 5.87
CA MET A 50 -7.34 -14.37 6.91
C MET A 50 -6.62 -13.03 7.02
N ALA A 51 -7.21 -11.98 6.46
CA ALA A 51 -6.65 -10.63 6.49
C ALA A 51 -7.15 -9.89 7.74
N THR A 52 -6.23 -9.42 8.58
CA THR A 52 -6.58 -8.68 9.80
C THR A 52 -5.64 -7.51 10.05
N PRO A 53 -6.15 -6.32 10.43
CA PRO A 53 -5.30 -5.21 10.89
C PRO A 53 -4.95 -5.31 12.39
N ASN A 54 -5.49 -6.29 13.12
CA ASN A 54 -5.28 -6.43 14.56
C ASN A 54 -4.16 -7.45 14.84
N LYS A 55 -3.10 -7.02 15.54
CA LYS A 55 -1.94 -7.86 15.87
C LYS A 55 -2.31 -9.05 16.76
N ASP A 56 -3.16 -8.85 17.77
CA ASP A 56 -3.56 -9.91 18.68
C ASP A 56 -4.39 -10.97 17.94
N THR A 57 -5.30 -10.54 17.08
CA THR A 57 -6.07 -11.43 16.19
C THR A 57 -5.13 -12.16 15.23
N TYR A 58 -4.16 -11.47 14.63
CA TYR A 58 -3.16 -12.10 13.76
C TYR A 58 -2.41 -13.23 14.48
N PHE A 59 -1.86 -12.97 15.67
CA PHE A 59 -1.14 -14.00 16.44
C PHE A 59 -2.01 -15.18 16.84
N LYS A 60 -3.29 -14.95 17.15
CA LYS A 60 -4.24 -16.04 17.40
C LYS A 60 -4.44 -16.89 16.15
N LEU A 61 -4.67 -16.26 14.99
CA LEU A 61 -4.89 -16.95 13.71
C LEU A 61 -3.65 -17.74 13.23
N CYS A 62 -2.43 -17.33 13.60
CA CYS A 62 -1.21 -18.09 13.31
C CYS A 62 -1.19 -19.49 13.91
N ASN A 63 -1.98 -19.77 14.95
CA ASN A 63 -2.06 -21.08 15.58
C ASN A 63 -3.11 -22.01 14.92
N GLU A 64 -3.88 -21.50 13.96
CA GLU A 64 -4.98 -22.22 13.34
C GLU A 64 -4.53 -22.94 12.05
N LYS A 65 -5.00 -24.18 11.85
CA LYS A 65 -4.59 -25.02 10.72
C LYS A 65 -5.50 -24.81 9.50
N GLY A 66 -4.90 -24.73 8.31
CA GLY A 66 -5.62 -24.68 7.03
C GLY A 66 -6.06 -23.27 6.62
N ILE A 67 -5.49 -22.25 7.26
CA ILE A 67 -5.64 -20.83 6.89
C ILE A 67 -4.26 -20.20 6.83
N ILE A 68 -4.15 -19.08 6.12
CA ILE A 68 -2.93 -18.28 6.01
C ILE A 68 -3.26 -16.88 6.55
N PRO A 69 -2.81 -16.52 7.76
CA PRO A 69 -3.06 -15.20 8.31
C PRO A 69 -2.17 -14.15 7.64
N ILE A 70 -2.74 -12.97 7.38
CA ILE A 70 -2.04 -11.81 6.84
C ILE A 70 -2.34 -10.61 7.73
N LEU A 71 -1.27 -10.04 8.30
CA LEU A 71 -1.34 -8.77 9.01
C LEU A 71 -1.41 -7.63 7.98
N MET A 72 -2.49 -6.86 8.08
CA MET A 72 -2.71 -5.62 7.36
C MET A 72 -2.22 -4.45 8.23
N ASN A 73 -1.70 -3.39 7.60
CA ASN A 73 -1.08 -2.28 8.35
C ASN A 73 -2.02 -1.11 8.66
N PHE A 74 -3.27 -1.14 8.19
CA PHE A 74 -4.18 0.01 8.30
C PHE A 74 -5.64 -0.43 8.29
N ARG A 75 -6.51 0.46 8.78
CA ARG A 75 -7.97 0.32 8.74
C ARG A 75 -8.52 1.26 7.68
N ASN A 76 -9.17 0.73 6.64
CA ASN A 76 -9.84 1.56 5.64
C ASN A 76 -11.35 1.32 5.66
N LYS A 77 -12.15 2.37 5.55
CA LYS A 77 -13.61 2.26 5.39
C LYS A 77 -14.00 1.99 3.93
N ASN A 78 -13.13 2.31 2.97
CA ASN A 78 -13.34 1.99 1.57
C ASN A 78 -12.93 0.55 1.27
N LYS A 79 -13.94 -0.23 0.92
CA LYS A 79 -13.90 -1.64 0.55
C LYS A 79 -12.93 -1.96 -0.60
N SER A 80 -12.92 -1.14 -1.65
CA SER A 80 -12.07 -1.37 -2.83
C SER A 80 -10.59 -1.24 -2.51
N ILE A 81 -10.23 -0.30 -1.63
CA ILE A 81 -8.84 -0.13 -1.20
C ILE A 81 -8.38 -1.26 -0.30
N MET A 82 -9.24 -1.74 0.61
CA MET A 82 -8.89 -2.90 1.45
C MET A 82 -8.48 -4.12 0.61
N ILE A 83 -9.20 -4.39 -0.48
CA ILE A 83 -8.85 -5.48 -1.41
C ILE A 83 -7.51 -5.21 -2.07
N ASN A 84 -7.31 -4.03 -2.67
CA ASN A 84 -6.06 -3.71 -3.38
C ASN A 84 -4.85 -3.83 -2.46
N GLN A 85 -4.97 -3.34 -1.23
CA GLN A 85 -3.95 -3.43 -0.20
C GLN A 85 -3.68 -4.89 0.21
N CYS A 86 -4.72 -5.70 0.33
CA CYS A 86 -4.55 -7.12 0.63
C CYS A 86 -3.85 -7.84 -0.52
N ILE A 87 -4.23 -7.58 -1.77
CA ILE A 87 -3.55 -8.09 -2.97
C ILE A 87 -2.08 -7.67 -2.97
N ALA A 88 -1.77 -6.41 -2.63
CA ALA A 88 -0.40 -5.91 -2.46
C ALA A 88 0.38 -6.79 -1.48
N LYS A 89 -0.21 -7.06 -0.31
CA LYS A 89 0.42 -7.85 0.73
C LYS A 89 0.57 -9.31 0.33
N LEU A 90 -0.39 -9.87 -0.39
CA LEU A 90 -0.29 -11.22 -0.94
C LEU A 90 0.82 -11.32 -2.00
N LEU A 91 1.01 -10.29 -2.84
CA LEU A 91 2.10 -10.23 -3.80
C LEU A 91 3.46 -10.16 -3.09
N GLU A 92 3.57 -9.31 -2.06
CA GLU A 92 4.78 -9.19 -1.23
C GLU A 92 5.19 -10.53 -0.59
N ASN A 93 4.20 -11.35 -0.21
CA ASN A 93 4.42 -12.66 0.42
C ASN A 93 4.43 -13.83 -0.58
N ASN A 94 4.43 -13.56 -1.89
CA ASN A 94 4.37 -14.58 -2.95
C ASN A 94 3.18 -15.56 -2.84
N LEU A 95 2.06 -15.10 -2.29
CA LEU A 95 0.85 -15.92 -2.08
C LEU A 95 -0.11 -15.91 -3.26
N VAL A 96 0.01 -14.88 -4.11
CA VAL A 96 -0.80 -14.66 -5.30
C VAL A 96 0.09 -14.41 -6.51
N LYS A 97 -0.36 -14.85 -7.69
CA LYS A 97 0.30 -14.63 -8.98
C LYS A 97 -0.66 -13.96 -9.95
N LYS A 98 -0.09 -13.56 -11.09
CA LYS A 98 -0.86 -13.03 -12.21
C LYS A 98 -1.87 -14.06 -12.69
N ASP A 99 -3.05 -13.57 -13.05
CA ASP A 99 -4.23 -14.30 -13.51
C ASP A 99 -4.97 -15.14 -12.46
N ASP A 100 -4.47 -15.20 -11.21
CA ASP A 100 -5.23 -15.78 -10.09
C ASP A 100 -6.57 -15.07 -9.93
N LEU A 101 -7.59 -15.86 -9.59
CA LEU A 101 -8.93 -15.45 -9.26
C LEU A 101 -9.10 -15.48 -7.74
N ILE A 102 -9.56 -14.36 -7.21
CA ILE A 102 -9.70 -14.12 -5.78
C ILE A 102 -11.17 -13.87 -5.47
N VAL A 103 -11.75 -14.67 -4.60
CA VAL A 103 -13.01 -14.32 -3.92
C VAL A 103 -12.68 -13.72 -2.57
N SER A 104 -13.32 -12.60 -2.23
CA SER A 104 -13.09 -11.94 -0.94
C SER A 104 -14.42 -11.66 -0.25
N VAL A 105 -14.45 -11.91 1.06
CA VAL A 105 -15.55 -11.58 1.96
C VAL A 105 -15.07 -10.57 2.99
N TYR A 106 -15.72 -9.42 3.03
CA TYR A 106 -15.33 -8.33 3.92
C TYR A 106 -16.50 -7.42 4.26
N GLY A 107 -16.21 -6.50 5.17
CA GLY A 107 -17.13 -5.53 5.72
C GLY A 107 -16.43 -4.23 6.03
N ILE A 108 -17.19 -3.27 6.55
CA ILE A 108 -16.59 -2.02 7.05
C ILE A 108 -15.95 -2.30 8.43
N PRO A 109 -14.65 -2.00 8.65
CA PRO A 109 -14.00 -2.17 9.95
C PRO A 109 -14.76 -1.45 11.08
N LYS A 110 -14.67 -1.98 12.30
CA LYS A 110 -15.37 -1.48 13.51
C LYS A 110 -16.91 -1.46 13.46
N VAL A 111 -17.54 -2.05 12.44
CA VAL A 111 -19.01 -2.22 12.39
C VAL A 111 -19.38 -3.64 12.79
N ILE A 112 -20.16 -3.79 13.87
CA ILE A 112 -20.65 -5.09 14.35
C ILE A 112 -21.61 -5.69 13.30
N GLY A 113 -21.41 -6.96 12.94
CA GLY A 113 -22.16 -7.61 11.85
C GLY A 113 -21.82 -7.07 10.46
N GLY A 114 -20.72 -6.33 10.34
CA GLY A 114 -20.37 -5.53 9.16
C GLY A 114 -19.93 -6.32 7.92
N THR A 115 -19.73 -7.64 8.00
CA THR A 115 -19.42 -8.47 6.83
C THR A 115 -20.63 -8.58 5.91
N ASP A 116 -20.64 -7.76 4.87
CA ASP A 116 -21.79 -7.50 4.02
C ASP A 116 -21.47 -7.61 2.52
N THR A 117 -20.22 -7.89 2.17
CA THR A 117 -19.73 -7.86 0.79
C THR A 117 -19.04 -9.15 0.40
N ILE A 118 -19.39 -9.66 -0.78
CA ILE A 118 -18.65 -10.68 -1.52
C ILE A 118 -18.13 -10.00 -2.80
N SER A 119 -16.87 -10.23 -3.15
CA SER A 119 -16.31 -9.74 -4.42
C SER A 119 -15.50 -10.83 -5.10
N LEU A 120 -15.46 -10.77 -6.43
CA LEU A 120 -14.66 -11.63 -7.29
C LEU A 120 -13.70 -10.75 -8.09
N ASN A 121 -12.39 -10.96 -7.91
CA ASN A 121 -11.35 -10.14 -8.52
C ASN A 121 -10.33 -11.02 -9.23
N LYS A 122 -10.05 -10.74 -10.50
CA LYS A 122 -8.95 -11.37 -11.23
C LYS A 122 -7.69 -10.51 -11.15
N VAL A 123 -6.55 -11.11 -10.82
CA VAL A 123 -5.26 -10.42 -10.74
C VAL A 123 -4.71 -10.17 -12.15
N GLY A 124 -5.17 -9.11 -12.80
CA GLY A 124 -4.83 -8.79 -14.19
C GLY A 124 -3.65 -7.81 -14.38
N LYS A 125 -3.12 -7.75 -15.61
CA LYS A 125 -2.07 -6.79 -16.03
C LYS A 125 -2.45 -5.31 -15.85
N SER A 126 -3.75 -5.00 -15.83
CA SER A 126 -4.27 -3.65 -15.63
C SER A 126 -4.27 -3.22 -14.16
N SER A 127 -4.00 -4.12 -13.22
CA SER A 127 -3.89 -3.78 -11.80
C SER A 127 -2.67 -2.88 -11.58
N PRO A 128 -2.85 -1.61 -11.18
CA PRO A 128 -1.73 -0.70 -10.98
C PRO A 128 -0.78 -1.20 -9.88
N ILE A 129 -1.31 -1.94 -8.88
CA ILE A 129 -0.50 -2.50 -7.81
C ILE A 129 0.35 -3.67 -8.29
N LEU A 130 -0.18 -4.53 -9.17
CA LEU A 130 0.61 -5.60 -9.77
C LEU A 130 1.75 -5.03 -10.63
N LYS A 131 1.47 -3.98 -11.42
CA LYS A 131 2.48 -3.28 -12.22
C LYS A 131 3.61 -2.73 -11.33
N PHE A 132 3.29 -2.19 -10.16
CA PHE A 132 4.28 -1.72 -9.19
C PHE A 132 5.16 -2.88 -8.69
N TYR A 133 4.57 -3.97 -8.18
CA TYR A 133 5.34 -5.09 -7.64
C TYR A 133 6.15 -5.83 -8.71
N GLN A 134 5.66 -5.93 -9.95
CA GLN A 134 6.43 -6.46 -11.08
C GLN A 134 7.68 -5.62 -11.33
N TYR A 135 7.56 -4.29 -11.31
CA TYR A 135 8.70 -3.40 -11.44
C TYR A 135 9.67 -3.54 -10.27
N VAL A 136 9.17 -3.56 -9.03
CA VAL A 136 9.98 -3.81 -7.84
C VAL A 136 10.78 -5.12 -7.97
N GLY A 137 10.18 -6.19 -8.49
CA GLY A 137 10.85 -7.46 -8.73
C GLY A 137 11.97 -7.44 -9.78
N THR A 138 12.10 -6.36 -10.56
CA THR A 138 13.21 -6.16 -11.52
C THR A 138 14.41 -5.41 -10.92
N LEU A 139 14.26 -4.86 -9.71
CA LEU A 139 15.28 -4.07 -9.03
C LEU A 139 16.13 -4.97 -8.12
N ASP A 140 17.24 -4.42 -7.62
CA ASP A 140 17.98 -5.07 -6.54
C ASP A 140 17.11 -5.17 -5.28
N ALA A 141 17.42 -6.15 -4.43
CA ALA A 141 16.62 -6.46 -3.25
C ALA A 141 16.52 -5.29 -2.25
N SER A 142 17.55 -4.44 -2.16
CA SER A 142 17.55 -3.29 -1.25
C SER A 142 16.58 -2.23 -1.74
N THR A 143 16.74 -1.76 -2.98
CA THR A 143 15.87 -0.74 -3.58
C THR A 143 14.42 -1.20 -3.65
N GLY A 144 14.20 -2.47 -4.03
CA GLY A 144 12.86 -3.04 -4.07
C GLY A 144 12.16 -3.01 -2.71
N ARG A 145 12.87 -3.39 -1.65
CA ARG A 145 12.36 -3.32 -0.27
C ARG A 145 12.03 -1.90 0.17
N VAL A 146 12.87 -0.92 -0.19
CA VAL A 146 12.65 0.51 0.13
C VAL A 146 11.39 1.04 -0.55
N LEU A 147 11.20 0.74 -1.83
CA LEU A 147 10.01 1.17 -2.58
C LEU A 147 8.72 0.55 -2.03
N THR A 148 8.74 -0.74 -1.71
CA THR A 148 7.60 -1.41 -1.07
C THR A 148 7.25 -0.76 0.27
N GLU A 149 8.24 -0.46 1.10
CA GLU A 149 8.01 0.20 2.39
C GLU A 149 7.48 1.63 2.22
N LEU A 150 8.03 2.42 1.30
CA LEU A 150 7.51 3.76 1.03
C LEU A 150 6.10 3.74 0.43
N LEU A 151 5.77 2.73 -0.39
CA LEU A 151 4.40 2.55 -0.84
C LEU A 151 3.45 2.26 0.34
N ASN A 152 3.86 1.43 1.30
CA ASN A 152 3.09 1.18 2.51
C ASN A 152 2.88 2.46 3.34
N ILE A 153 3.95 3.23 3.56
CA ILE A 153 3.87 4.54 4.25
C ILE A 153 2.93 5.49 3.50
N ALA A 154 3.03 5.55 2.17
CA ALA A 154 2.16 6.37 1.32
C ALA A 154 0.68 5.94 1.41
N MET A 155 0.42 4.63 1.45
CA MET A 155 -0.93 4.09 1.68
C MET A 155 -1.47 4.44 3.05
N GLU A 156 -0.65 4.38 4.10
CA GLU A 156 -1.05 4.81 5.44
C GLU A 156 -1.39 6.31 5.47
N LEU A 157 -0.55 7.16 4.85
CA LEU A 157 -0.80 8.60 4.74
C LEU A 157 -2.06 8.94 3.93
N GLY A 158 -2.31 8.21 2.85
CA GLY A 158 -3.49 8.44 2.00
C GLY A 158 -4.80 7.96 2.62
N VAL A 159 -4.77 7.08 3.63
CA VAL A 159 -5.96 6.52 4.30
C VAL A 159 -6.19 7.17 5.66
N GLU A 160 -5.19 7.10 6.53
CA GLU A 160 -5.27 7.57 7.92
C GLU A 160 -4.99 9.07 7.99
N GLY A 161 -4.12 9.54 7.10
CA GLY A 161 -3.64 10.91 7.12
C GLY A 161 -3.04 11.28 8.47
N ARG A 162 -3.26 12.52 8.91
CA ARG A 162 -2.95 13.00 10.26
C ARG A 162 -4.26 13.42 10.92
N GLU A 163 -4.50 12.92 12.13
CA GLU A 163 -5.70 13.25 12.90
C GLU A 163 -7.01 12.98 12.12
N GLY A 164 -6.97 12.04 11.15
CA GLY A 164 -8.10 11.68 10.29
C GLY A 164 -8.26 12.51 9.02
N GLN A 165 -7.32 13.43 8.71
CA GLN A 165 -7.31 14.22 7.47
C GLN A 165 -6.19 13.76 6.53
N PRO A 166 -6.45 13.48 5.25
CA PRO A 166 -5.42 13.08 4.29
C PRO A 166 -4.27 14.10 4.24
N VAL A 167 -3.03 13.61 4.23
CA VAL A 167 -1.84 14.47 4.12
C VAL A 167 -1.12 14.21 2.81
N GLY A 168 -0.90 15.28 2.05
CA GLY A 168 -0.11 15.21 0.83
C GLY A 168 1.38 15.12 1.14
N ALA A 169 2.07 14.18 0.51
CA ALA A 169 3.50 13.97 0.72
C ALA A 169 4.21 13.66 -0.61
N ILE A 170 5.52 13.89 -0.67
CA ILE A 170 6.37 13.50 -1.79
C ILE A 170 7.65 12.85 -1.26
N PHE A 171 7.91 11.65 -1.76
CA PHE A 171 9.09 10.84 -1.47
C PHE A 171 9.88 10.66 -2.76
N VAL A 172 11.20 10.84 -2.72
CA VAL A 172 12.11 10.61 -3.85
C VAL A 172 13.15 9.58 -3.45
N VAL A 173 13.30 8.54 -4.27
CA VAL A 173 14.12 7.35 -3.95
C VAL A 173 15.20 7.13 -4.99
N GLY A 174 16.44 7.05 -4.53
CA GLY A 174 17.61 6.76 -5.36
C GLY A 174 18.19 7.98 -6.08
N ASP A 175 19.34 7.78 -6.76
CA ASP A 175 20.12 8.85 -7.42
C ASP A 175 20.36 10.06 -6.49
N THR A 176 20.61 9.76 -5.21
CA THR A 176 20.49 10.72 -4.11
C THR A 176 21.38 11.94 -4.32
N GLU A 177 22.63 11.76 -4.72
CA GLU A 177 23.56 12.87 -4.94
C GLU A 177 23.02 13.84 -6.00
N LYS A 178 22.56 13.32 -7.13
CA LYS A 178 21.99 14.15 -8.20
C LYS A 178 20.72 14.84 -7.75
N VAL A 179 19.84 14.14 -7.04
CA VAL A 179 18.62 14.73 -6.46
C VAL A 179 18.95 15.88 -5.50
N LEU A 180 20.00 15.74 -4.68
CA LEU A 180 20.45 16.79 -3.78
C LEU A 180 21.01 18.01 -4.53
N THR A 181 21.73 17.81 -5.64
CA THR A 181 22.20 18.93 -6.49
C THR A 181 21.08 19.65 -7.22
N MET A 182 19.94 18.98 -7.43
CA MET A 182 18.73 19.51 -8.07
C MET A 182 17.65 19.88 -7.05
N SER A 183 18.05 20.22 -5.83
CA SER A 183 17.12 20.64 -4.79
C SER A 183 17.80 21.59 -3.80
N SER A 184 16.99 22.38 -3.11
CA SER A 184 17.42 23.29 -2.05
C SER A 184 16.67 23.01 -0.75
N GLN A 185 17.31 23.29 0.38
CA GLN A 185 16.73 23.05 1.69
C GLN A 185 15.77 24.20 2.05
N LEU A 186 14.50 23.91 2.35
CA LEU A 186 13.51 24.94 2.74
C LEU A 186 13.54 25.25 4.24
N ILE A 187 13.72 24.21 5.04
CA ILE A 187 13.79 24.27 6.50
C ILE A 187 14.99 23.47 7.00
N LEU A 188 15.45 23.63 8.24
CA LEU A 188 16.49 22.74 8.78
C LEU A 188 16.13 21.27 8.59
N ASN A 189 17.09 20.46 8.16
CA ASN A 189 16.84 19.04 7.87
C ASN A 189 16.67 18.27 9.20
N PRO A 190 15.47 17.76 9.53
CA PRO A 190 15.24 17.10 10.81
C PRO A 190 15.90 15.72 10.90
N PHE A 191 16.37 15.16 9.78
CA PHE A 191 17.06 13.87 9.74
C PHE A 191 18.58 14.01 9.67
N GLU A 192 19.10 15.25 9.68
CA GLU A 192 20.54 15.48 9.68
C GLU A 192 21.18 14.89 10.94
N HIS A 193 22.32 14.22 10.77
CA HIS A 193 23.02 13.48 11.83
C HIS A 193 22.25 12.33 12.50
N HIS A 194 21.06 11.98 12.02
CA HIS A 194 20.32 10.82 12.48
C HIS A 194 20.49 9.63 11.54
N ASP A 195 20.55 8.42 12.09
CA ASP A 195 20.48 7.20 11.30
C ASP A 195 19.02 6.74 11.14
N ALA A 196 18.25 7.56 10.44
CA ALA A 196 16.82 7.37 10.27
C ALA A 196 16.53 6.38 9.12
N ILE A 197 16.22 5.14 9.47
CA ILE A 197 15.88 4.09 8.51
C ILE A 197 14.36 3.89 8.46
N ILE A 198 13.77 3.93 7.27
CA ILE A 198 12.31 3.86 7.07
C ILE A 198 11.66 2.55 7.57
N PHE A 199 12.45 1.51 7.85
CA PHE A 199 11.95 0.25 8.40
C PHE A 199 11.68 0.32 9.91
N ASP A 200 12.23 1.33 10.61
CA ASP A 200 11.96 1.57 12.03
C ASP A 200 10.58 2.24 12.20
N SER A 201 9.73 1.67 13.05
CA SER A 201 8.40 2.22 13.35
C SER A 201 8.44 3.63 13.93
N LYS A 202 9.49 4.00 14.68
CA LYS A 202 9.67 5.36 15.21
C LYS A 202 9.92 6.34 14.06
N VAL A 203 10.81 5.98 13.13
CA VAL A 203 11.10 6.79 11.95
C VAL A 203 9.86 6.94 11.07
N LYS A 204 9.05 5.88 10.90
CA LYS A 204 7.76 5.97 10.20
C LYS A 204 6.82 6.97 10.87
N GLY A 205 6.72 6.94 12.21
CA GLY A 205 5.94 7.92 12.98
C GLY A 205 6.40 9.34 12.71
N THR A 206 7.71 9.59 12.77
CA THR A 206 8.30 10.90 12.48
C THR A 206 8.06 11.34 11.04
N ILE A 207 8.17 10.45 10.04
CA ILE A 207 7.83 10.76 8.65
C ILE A 207 6.36 11.18 8.53
N LYS A 208 5.44 10.49 9.23
CA LYS A 208 4.03 10.87 9.23
C LYS A 208 3.81 12.26 9.85
N GLU A 209 4.44 12.55 10.98
CA GLU A 209 4.35 13.88 11.62
C GLU A 209 4.88 14.97 10.70
N LEU A 210 6.05 14.74 10.11
CA LEU A 210 6.72 15.68 9.22
C LEU A 210 6.10 15.75 7.83
N SER A 211 5.21 14.85 7.43
CA SER A 211 4.56 14.89 6.11
C SER A 211 3.73 16.15 5.86
N THR A 212 3.39 16.87 6.93
CA THR A 212 2.69 18.16 6.89
C THR A 212 3.59 19.34 6.50
N ILE A 213 4.91 19.18 6.53
CA ILE A 213 5.84 20.24 6.13
C ILE A 213 5.96 20.34 4.61
N ASP A 214 6.34 21.51 4.12
CA ASP A 214 6.62 21.70 2.71
C ASP A 214 7.96 21.11 2.29
N GLY A 215 7.96 20.45 1.14
CA GLY A 215 9.14 19.85 0.52
C GLY A 215 9.10 18.33 0.45
N ALA A 216 10.15 17.77 -0.14
CA ALA A 216 10.31 16.35 -0.38
C ALA A 216 11.15 15.67 0.69
N PHE A 217 10.80 14.41 0.93
CA PHE A 217 11.67 13.44 1.60
C PHE A 217 12.58 12.80 0.56
N ILE A 218 13.88 12.82 0.80
CA ILE A 218 14.89 12.16 -0.03
C ILE A 218 15.36 10.90 0.70
N ILE A 219 15.19 9.74 0.06
CA ILE A 219 15.51 8.43 0.62
C ILE A 219 16.51 7.74 -0.31
N ASN A 220 17.57 7.17 0.26
CA ASN A 220 18.52 6.40 -0.53
C ASN A 220 18.06 4.94 -0.73
N GLU A 221 18.79 4.21 -1.56
CA GLU A 221 18.52 2.82 -1.95
C GLU A 221 18.61 1.83 -0.77
N LYS A 222 19.17 2.27 0.37
CA LYS A 222 19.26 1.50 1.62
C LYS A 222 18.13 1.80 2.60
N GLY A 223 17.26 2.75 2.28
CA GLY A 223 16.12 3.14 3.12
C GLY A 223 16.46 4.15 4.20
N LYS A 224 17.63 4.82 4.12
CA LYS A 224 17.93 5.95 4.98
C LYS A 224 17.22 7.21 4.47
N VAL A 225 16.53 7.90 5.36
CA VAL A 225 16.02 9.25 5.11
C VAL A 225 17.21 10.20 5.14
N VAL A 226 17.62 10.67 3.97
CA VAL A 226 18.77 11.55 3.78
C VAL A 226 18.39 12.99 4.14
N SER A 227 17.20 13.40 3.74
CA SER A 227 16.70 14.74 4.01
C SER A 227 15.18 14.79 3.96
N ALA A 228 14.59 15.75 4.67
CA ALA A 228 13.20 16.16 4.53
C ALA A 228 13.12 17.68 4.39
N GLY A 229 12.00 18.18 3.83
CA GLY A 229 11.80 19.62 3.64
C GLY A 229 12.64 20.20 2.51
N ARG A 230 12.90 19.43 1.44
CA ARG A 230 13.63 19.92 0.26
C ARG A 230 12.69 20.42 -0.84
N TYR A 231 12.96 21.61 -1.34
CA TYR A 231 12.38 22.10 -2.58
C TYR A 231 13.10 21.45 -3.76
N LEU A 232 12.38 20.75 -4.62
CA LEU A 232 12.94 20.15 -5.82
C LEU A 232 12.97 21.22 -6.92
N ASP A 233 14.15 21.49 -7.48
CA ASP A 233 14.32 22.49 -8.52
C ASP A 233 13.83 21.93 -9.86
N CYS A 234 12.64 22.39 -10.27
CA CYS A 234 11.93 21.85 -11.44
C CYS A 234 12.15 22.67 -12.71
N THR A 235 13.20 23.48 -12.76
CA THR A 235 13.44 24.51 -13.79
C THR A 235 13.80 23.92 -15.17
N CYS A 236 14.01 22.61 -15.27
CA CYS A 236 14.49 21.97 -16.48
C CYS A 236 13.33 21.33 -17.29
N GLY A 237 12.75 22.11 -18.21
CA GLY A 237 12.03 21.59 -19.39
C GLY A 237 10.53 21.32 -19.23
N HIS A 238 9.84 21.28 -20.38
CA HIS A 238 8.41 21.02 -20.45
C HIS A 238 8.08 19.59 -19.99
N ILE A 239 7.29 19.49 -18.94
CA ILE A 239 6.74 18.24 -18.43
C ILE A 239 5.23 18.30 -18.61
N ILE A 240 4.72 17.31 -19.32
CA ILE A 240 3.29 17.19 -19.56
C ILE A 240 2.74 16.28 -18.47
N ILE A 241 2.11 16.89 -17.47
CA ILE A 241 1.29 16.18 -16.49
C ILE A 241 -0.20 16.42 -16.77
N PRO A 242 -1.08 15.45 -16.49
CA PRO A 242 -2.52 15.65 -16.60
C PRO A 242 -3.00 16.90 -15.85
N SER A 243 -4.00 17.58 -16.40
CA SER A 243 -4.64 18.73 -15.76
C SER A 243 -5.19 18.37 -14.36
N GLY A 244 -5.09 19.31 -13.42
CA GLY A 244 -5.58 19.12 -12.04
C GLY A 244 -4.56 18.49 -11.08
N LEU A 245 -3.31 18.29 -11.52
CA LEU A 245 -2.19 17.88 -10.65
C LEU A 245 -1.39 19.09 -10.18
N GLY A 246 -1.06 19.12 -8.88
CA GLY A 246 -0.43 20.27 -8.22
C GLY A 246 1.09 20.28 -8.27
N ALA A 247 1.69 21.22 -7.52
CA ALA A 247 3.14 21.45 -7.52
C ALA A 247 3.96 20.20 -7.15
N ARG A 248 3.52 19.40 -6.15
CA ARG A 248 4.21 18.14 -5.76
C ARG A 248 4.25 17.14 -6.92
N HIS A 249 3.18 17.03 -7.72
CA HIS A 249 3.14 16.14 -8.88
C HIS A 249 4.08 16.60 -9.99
N TYR A 250 4.11 17.91 -10.25
CA TYR A 250 5.06 18.49 -11.21
C TYR A 250 6.50 18.23 -10.78
N ALA A 251 6.79 18.43 -9.50
CA ALA A 251 8.12 18.19 -8.93
C ALA A 251 8.56 16.73 -9.03
N ALA A 252 7.67 15.79 -8.71
CA ALA A 252 7.92 14.36 -8.86
C ALA A 252 8.19 13.95 -10.32
N ALA A 253 7.43 14.52 -11.26
CA ALA A 253 7.67 14.28 -12.68
C ALA A 253 8.99 14.91 -13.14
N ALA A 254 9.35 16.09 -12.65
CA ALA A 254 10.62 16.75 -13.01
C ALA A 254 11.82 15.99 -12.53
N ILE A 255 11.85 15.68 -11.24
CA ILE A 255 13.00 15.01 -10.64
C ILE A 255 13.19 13.61 -11.25
N SER A 256 12.11 12.85 -11.46
CA SER A 256 12.19 11.51 -12.06
C SER A 256 12.49 11.51 -13.56
N LYS A 257 12.39 12.66 -14.25
CA LYS A 257 12.79 12.80 -15.67
C LYS A 257 14.29 13.02 -15.81
N HIS A 258 14.88 13.79 -14.90
CA HIS A 258 16.27 14.23 -14.97
C HIS A 258 17.23 13.40 -14.14
N THR A 259 16.70 12.51 -13.29
CA THR A 259 17.46 11.58 -12.46
C THR A 259 16.99 10.16 -12.71
N LYS A 260 17.72 9.17 -12.19
CA LYS A 260 17.26 7.77 -12.14
C LYS A 260 16.33 7.51 -10.95
N ALA A 261 15.98 8.54 -10.19
CA ALA A 261 15.16 8.41 -9.00
C ALA A 261 13.70 8.11 -9.34
N ILE A 262 13.04 7.43 -8.42
CA ILE A 262 11.59 7.19 -8.44
C ILE A 262 10.94 8.14 -7.44
N ALA A 263 9.87 8.81 -7.84
CA ALA A 263 9.14 9.70 -6.95
C ALA A 263 7.74 9.14 -6.65
N ILE A 264 7.35 9.11 -5.37
CA ILE A 264 6.03 8.68 -4.91
C ILE A 264 5.33 9.90 -4.31
N VAL A 265 4.15 10.24 -4.82
CA VAL A 265 3.35 11.37 -4.36
C VAL A 265 2.03 10.87 -3.80
N VAL A 266 1.70 11.31 -2.59
CA VAL A 266 0.36 11.16 -1.99
C VAL A 266 -0.40 12.45 -2.25
N SER A 267 -1.58 12.35 -2.85
CA SER A 267 -2.46 13.50 -3.07
C SER A 267 -3.18 13.87 -1.78
N GLU A 268 -3.09 15.13 -1.36
CA GLU A 268 -3.89 15.65 -0.25
C GLU A 268 -5.39 15.57 -0.56
N SER A 269 -5.76 15.96 -1.78
CA SER A 269 -7.12 15.80 -2.30
C SER A 269 -7.34 14.34 -2.72
N GLY A 270 -8.01 13.57 -1.86
CA GLY A 270 -8.49 12.22 -2.15
C GLY A 270 -7.47 11.09 -1.96
N GLY A 271 -6.32 11.34 -1.35
CA GLY A 271 -5.36 10.31 -0.94
C GLY A 271 -4.64 9.58 -2.10
N VAL A 272 -5.02 9.81 -3.35
CA VAL A 272 -4.50 9.10 -4.53
C VAL A 272 -2.97 9.14 -4.59
N ILE A 273 -2.37 7.96 -4.62
CA ILE A 273 -0.93 7.75 -4.67
C ILE A 273 -0.51 7.61 -6.13
N ARG A 274 0.56 8.32 -6.50
CA ARG A 274 1.13 8.25 -7.85
C ARG A 274 2.63 8.00 -7.75
N VAL A 275 3.09 7.01 -8.51
CA VAL A 275 4.51 6.71 -8.69
C VAL A 275 4.94 7.30 -10.02
N PHE A 276 5.97 8.13 -10.01
CA PHE A 276 6.57 8.77 -11.16
C PHE A 276 7.93 8.15 -11.47
N LYS A 277 8.14 7.87 -12.75
CA LYS A 277 9.38 7.33 -13.31
C LYS A 277 9.56 7.89 -14.72
N ASP A 278 10.78 8.28 -15.08
CA ASP A 278 11.12 8.84 -16.40
C ASP A 278 10.22 10.02 -16.80
N GLY A 279 9.80 10.83 -15.81
CA GLY A 279 8.91 11.97 -16.00
C GLY A 279 7.45 11.65 -16.31
N LYS A 280 7.03 10.40 -16.14
CA LYS A 280 5.64 9.96 -16.41
C LYS A 280 5.04 9.29 -15.19
N ILE A 281 3.70 9.31 -15.10
CA ILE A 281 2.98 8.51 -14.12
C ILE A 281 3.13 7.04 -14.50
N PHE A 282 3.89 6.31 -13.69
CA PHE A 282 4.11 4.88 -13.86
C PHE A 282 2.94 4.08 -13.30
N VAL A 283 2.50 4.42 -12.09
CA VAL A 283 1.41 3.76 -11.36
C VAL A 283 0.53 4.81 -10.68
N LYS A 284 -0.79 4.61 -10.73
CA LYS A 284 -1.80 5.38 -9.98
C LYS A 284 -2.56 4.40 -9.10
N LEU A 285 -2.56 4.63 -7.79
CA LEU A 285 -3.27 3.85 -6.79
C LEU A 285 -4.23 4.77 -6.05
N GLU A 286 -5.47 4.32 -5.90
CA GLU A 286 -6.45 5.02 -5.09
C GLU A 286 -6.31 4.52 -3.65
N SER A 287 -6.24 5.44 -2.69
CA SER A 287 -6.13 5.12 -1.26
C SER A 287 -7.45 5.37 -0.51
N ALA A 288 -8.38 6.15 -1.05
CA ALA A 288 -9.67 6.47 -0.44
C ALA A 288 -10.83 6.34 -1.42
#